data_AF-A0A0Q5QIC2-F1
#
_entry.id   AF-A0A0Q5QIC2-F1
#
_cell.length_a   1.000
_cell.length_b   1.000
_cell.length_c   1.000
_cell.angle_alpha   90.00
_cell.angle_beta   90.00
_cell.angle_gamma   90.00
#
_symmetry.space_group_name_H-M   'P 1'
#
loop_
_entity.id
_entity.type
_entity.pdbx_description
1 polymer ?
#
loop_
_entity_poly.entity_id
_entity_poly.type
_entity_poly.pdbx_seq_one_letter_code
_entity_poly.pdbx_strand_id
1 'polypeptide(L)'
;MTNMSVNSGGRLLGALAAVGAMVALCAGCGSDDGPTVARTVTVTASTSTGSSVGGDPTAESTTDATTSGADTATAPATAALPAEPPTNGAPALCANTKVTGTVDVVHPSWGPTRVFTVLGKGIGPQPACILAVDGTGTIRWSFADNNGESRWAMAASAPDSNNNMFVTYNPGRYDGIIVLHPTADGFSPIGADYATGPLRYYYAELQGPDASGAYAIKESSNDCEPSCAGGTVTSKILRWNGSSYVG
;
A
#
# COMPACT_ATOMS: atom_id res chain seq x y z
N MET A 1 -4.60 31.13 -48.36
CA MET A 1 -5.75 30.64 -49.15
C MET A 1 -5.22 29.75 -50.25
N THR A 2 -5.20 28.43 -50.01
CA THR A 2 -5.18 27.44 -51.10
C THR A 2 -5.65 26.11 -50.52
N ASN A 3 -6.84 25.71 -50.98
CA ASN A 3 -7.46 24.41 -50.75
C ASN A 3 -6.60 23.28 -51.32
N MET A 4 -6.47 22.17 -50.60
CA MET A 4 -6.50 20.85 -51.22
C MET A 4 -7.30 19.89 -50.34
N SER A 5 -8.52 19.64 -50.80
CA SER A 5 -9.37 18.52 -50.43
C SER A 5 -8.91 17.30 -51.24
N VAL A 6 -8.70 16.17 -50.57
CA VAL A 6 -8.76 14.86 -51.23
C VAL A 6 -9.59 13.93 -50.34
N ASN A 7 -10.68 13.47 -50.91
CA ASN A 7 -11.63 12.52 -50.37
C ASN A 7 -11.55 11.25 -51.23
N SER A 8 -11.23 10.12 -50.61
CA SER A 8 -11.39 8.76 -51.15
C SER A 8 -11.12 7.80 -49.98
N GLY A 9 -12.09 7.05 -49.45
CA GLY A 9 -13.06 6.23 -50.16
C GLY A 9 -12.53 4.81 -50.22
N GLY A 10 -12.67 4.05 -49.13
CA GLY A 10 -12.21 2.66 -49.04
C GLY A 10 -12.97 1.88 -47.98
N ARG A 11 -14.09 1.27 -48.39
CA ARG A 11 -14.80 0.22 -47.64
C ARG A 11 -14.19 -1.14 -47.97
N LEU A 12 -13.79 -1.92 -46.98
CA LEU A 12 -13.69 -3.39 -47.04
C LEU A 12 -13.82 -3.90 -45.58
N LEU A 13 -14.96 -4.50 -45.23
CA LEU A 13 -15.23 -5.96 -45.26
C LEU A 13 -14.50 -6.73 -44.16
N GLY A 14 -15.24 -6.95 -43.06
CA GLY A 14 -15.49 -8.27 -42.48
C GLY A 14 -14.33 -9.10 -41.97
N ALA A 15 -14.22 -9.19 -40.63
CA ALA A 15 -13.94 -10.45 -39.96
C ALA A 15 -14.56 -10.41 -38.55
N LEU A 16 -15.78 -10.95 -38.44
CA LEU A 16 -16.33 -11.45 -37.18
C LEU A 16 -15.51 -12.70 -36.82
N ALA A 17 -14.78 -12.67 -35.71
CA ALA A 17 -14.31 -13.87 -35.04
C ALA A 17 -14.89 -13.90 -33.63
N ALA A 18 -16.03 -14.57 -33.51
CA ALA A 18 -16.59 -15.00 -32.24
C ALA A 18 -15.78 -16.21 -31.73
N VAL A 19 -15.17 -16.10 -30.55
CA VAL A 19 -14.70 -17.26 -29.80
C VAL A 19 -15.02 -17.08 -28.32
N GLY A 20 -16.01 -17.84 -27.87
CA GLY A 20 -15.95 -18.60 -26.63
C GLY A 20 -16.00 -17.84 -25.31
N ALA A 21 -17.20 -17.45 -24.89
CA ALA A 21 -17.50 -17.30 -23.47
C ALA A 21 -17.56 -18.70 -22.82
N MET A 22 -16.58 -19.07 -22.01
CA MET A 22 -16.74 -20.17 -21.05
C MET A 22 -17.54 -19.64 -19.85
N VAL A 23 -18.83 -19.96 -19.84
CA VAL A 23 -19.70 -19.88 -18.67
C VAL A 23 -19.40 -21.11 -17.82
N ALA A 24 -18.67 -20.93 -16.72
CA ALA A 24 -18.62 -21.92 -15.65
C ALA A 24 -19.79 -21.66 -14.69
N LEU A 25 -20.86 -22.44 -14.84
CA LEU A 25 -21.91 -22.59 -13.84
C LEU A 25 -21.32 -23.37 -12.64
N CYS A 26 -21.05 -22.69 -11.53
CA CYS A 26 -21.04 -23.33 -10.22
C CYS A 26 -22.35 -22.94 -9.53
N ALA A 27 -23.33 -23.85 -9.62
CA ALA A 27 -24.55 -23.80 -8.84
C ALA A 27 -24.37 -24.66 -7.58
N GLY A 28 -24.65 -24.08 -6.41
CA GLY A 28 -24.64 -24.73 -5.09
C GLY A 28 -23.25 -24.68 -4.44
N CYS A 29 -23.06 -24.23 -3.20
CA CYS A 29 -23.91 -24.41 -2.04
C CYS A 29 -23.59 -23.34 -0.97
N GLY A 30 -24.58 -22.92 -0.20
CA GLY A 30 -24.41 -22.60 1.23
C GLY A 30 -24.03 -21.17 1.59
N SER A 31 -25.05 -20.37 1.92
CA SER A 31 -24.94 -19.29 2.90
C SER A 31 -24.73 -19.90 4.28
N ASP A 32 -23.66 -19.49 4.96
CA ASP A 32 -23.53 -19.59 6.42
C ASP A 32 -22.86 -18.29 6.92
N ASP A 33 -23.70 -17.28 7.16
CA ASP A 33 -23.35 -16.13 8.00
C ASP A 33 -23.22 -16.61 9.45
N GLY A 34 -22.04 -17.12 9.80
CA GLY A 34 -21.64 -17.35 11.19
C GLY A 34 -21.06 -16.07 11.79
N PRO A 35 -21.38 -15.72 13.04
CA PRO A 35 -20.77 -14.56 13.68
C PRO A 35 -19.26 -14.78 13.82
N THR A 36 -18.47 -13.79 13.38
CA THR A 36 -17.04 -13.69 13.60
C THR A 36 -16.75 -13.73 15.10
N VAL A 37 -16.42 -14.92 15.62
CA VAL A 37 -15.93 -15.07 16.99
C VAL A 37 -14.55 -14.40 17.04
N ALA A 38 -14.49 -13.23 17.66
CA ALA A 38 -13.24 -12.58 18.01
C ALA A 38 -12.43 -13.54 18.88
N ARG A 39 -11.36 -14.09 18.30
CA ARG A 39 -10.46 -15.01 18.99
C ARG A 39 -9.49 -14.16 19.83
N THR A 40 -9.86 -13.93 21.09
CA THR A 40 -8.98 -13.27 22.06
C THR A 40 -7.76 -14.15 22.30
N VAL A 41 -6.58 -13.70 21.84
CA VAL A 41 -5.30 -14.31 22.18
C VAL A 41 -4.87 -13.74 23.53
N THR A 42 -5.05 -14.50 24.60
CA THR A 42 -4.50 -14.16 25.91
C THR A 42 -3.00 -14.45 25.90
N VAL A 43 -2.18 -13.41 25.80
CA VAL A 43 -0.73 -13.52 26.03
C VAL A 43 -0.50 -13.49 27.54
N THR A 44 -0.31 -14.64 28.15
CA THR A 44 0.12 -14.73 29.55
C THR A 44 1.61 -14.40 29.60
N ALA A 45 1.97 -13.23 30.13
CA ALA A 45 3.34 -12.90 30.47
C ALA A 45 3.78 -13.74 31.68
N SER A 46 4.63 -14.74 31.46
CA SER A 46 5.27 -15.50 32.53
C SER A 46 6.48 -14.74 33.04
N THR A 47 6.35 -14.06 34.18
CA THR A 47 7.49 -13.49 34.92
C THR A 47 8.21 -14.63 35.66
N SER A 48 9.36 -15.06 35.14
CA SER A 48 10.26 -15.98 35.84
C SER A 48 11.04 -15.22 36.91
N THR A 49 10.64 -15.34 38.17
CA THR A 49 11.46 -14.92 39.32
C THR A 49 12.38 -16.08 39.72
N GLY A 50 13.68 -15.92 39.46
CA GLY A 50 14.71 -16.85 39.87
C GLY A 50 14.87 -16.86 41.39
N SER A 51 14.82 -18.05 41.97
CA SER A 51 15.04 -18.35 43.39
C SER A 51 16.40 -19.01 43.57
N SER A 52 17.21 -18.52 44.52
CA SER A 52 18.26 -19.33 45.16
C SER A 52 18.48 -18.92 46.62
N VAL A 53 17.75 -19.63 47.49
CA VAL A 53 18.14 -20.33 48.74
C VAL A 53 19.26 -19.78 49.62
N GLY A 54 18.93 -19.57 50.92
CA GLY A 54 19.84 -19.87 52.04
C GLY A 54 19.60 -19.04 53.31
N GLY A 55 18.76 -19.51 54.24
CA GLY A 55 18.63 -18.93 55.59
C GLY A 55 17.63 -19.67 56.49
N ASP A 56 18.13 -20.23 57.59
CA ASP A 56 17.53 -21.09 58.63
C ASP A 56 16.42 -20.39 59.49
N PRO A 57 15.58 -21.12 60.27
CA PRO A 57 14.25 -20.70 60.68
C PRO A 57 14.20 -20.10 62.09
N THR A 58 13.33 -19.12 62.32
CA THR A 58 12.76 -18.88 63.66
C THR A 58 11.42 -18.13 63.61
N ALA A 59 10.41 -18.77 64.21
CA ALA A 59 9.20 -18.23 64.87
C ALA A 59 8.10 -17.45 64.10
N GLU A 60 6.91 -18.02 64.28
CA GLU A 60 5.53 -17.50 64.28
C GLU A 60 5.29 -15.98 64.22
N SER A 61 4.38 -15.57 63.32
CA SER A 61 3.31 -14.62 63.67
C SER A 61 2.21 -14.62 62.59
N THR A 62 1.00 -14.96 63.00
CA THR A 62 -0.26 -14.81 62.28
C THR A 62 -0.60 -13.34 62.04
N THR A 63 -0.93 -12.94 60.81
CA THR A 63 -1.76 -11.76 60.56
C THR A 63 -2.47 -11.85 59.20
N ASP A 64 -3.80 -11.84 59.30
CA ASP A 64 -4.87 -11.47 58.37
C ASP A 64 -4.59 -11.41 56.85
N ALA A 65 -5.21 -12.36 56.15
CA ALA A 65 -5.45 -12.30 54.72
C ALA A 65 -6.44 -11.16 54.40
N THR A 66 -5.88 -10.00 54.02
CA THR A 66 -6.64 -8.96 53.32
C THR A 66 -6.91 -9.45 51.90
N THR A 67 -8.19 -9.71 51.60
CA THR A 67 -8.70 -9.99 50.25
C THR A 67 -8.37 -8.81 49.34
N SER A 68 -7.27 -8.92 48.58
CA SER A 68 -6.93 -8.01 47.50
C SER A 68 -7.93 -8.24 46.37
N GLY A 69 -8.86 -7.30 46.21
CA GLY A 69 -9.73 -7.22 45.05
C GLY A 69 -8.86 -7.15 43.81
N ALA A 70 -9.03 -8.13 42.92
CA ALA A 70 -8.43 -8.10 41.60
C ALA A 70 -9.05 -6.93 40.83
N ASP A 71 -8.37 -5.78 40.87
CA ASP A 71 -8.60 -4.70 39.93
C ASP A 71 -8.44 -5.29 38.53
N THR A 72 -9.57 -5.52 37.89
CA THR A 72 -9.62 -5.86 36.46
C THR A 72 -9.21 -4.59 35.73
N ALA A 73 -7.89 -4.44 35.55
CA ALA A 73 -7.31 -3.41 34.71
C ALA A 73 -7.91 -3.57 33.31
N THR A 74 -8.85 -2.69 32.98
CA THR A 74 -9.41 -2.59 31.64
C THR A 74 -8.25 -2.23 30.73
N ALA A 75 -7.88 -3.15 29.82
CA ALA A 75 -6.85 -2.89 28.82
C ALA A 75 -7.19 -1.57 28.10
N PRO A 76 -6.24 -0.62 28.01
CA PRO A 76 -6.51 0.65 27.34
C PRO A 76 -7.00 0.37 25.92
N ALA A 77 -8.15 0.94 25.57
CA ALA A 77 -8.70 0.85 24.23
C ALA A 77 -7.61 1.28 23.24
N THR A 78 -7.21 0.38 22.34
CA THR A 78 -6.29 0.72 21.26
C THR A 78 -6.89 1.91 20.52
N ALA A 79 -6.21 3.06 20.56
CA ALA A 79 -6.68 4.25 19.87
C ALA A 79 -6.89 3.89 18.39
N ALA A 80 -8.12 4.09 17.91
CA ALA A 80 -8.46 3.78 16.53
C ALA A 80 -7.70 4.73 15.59
N LEU A 81 -7.12 4.18 14.51
CA LEU A 81 -6.48 4.98 13.48
C LEU A 81 -7.48 5.97 12.85
N PRO A 82 -7.08 7.20 12.55
CA PRO A 82 -7.98 8.23 12.04
C PRO A 82 -8.62 7.81 10.71
N ALA A 83 -9.91 8.07 10.53
CA ALA A 83 -10.62 7.70 9.31
C ALA A 83 -10.23 8.56 8.09
N GLU A 84 -9.80 9.79 8.33
CA GLU A 84 -9.43 10.78 7.32
C GLU A 84 -8.03 11.33 7.64
N PRO A 85 -7.26 11.77 6.63
CA PRO A 85 -5.96 12.39 6.86
C PRO A 85 -6.13 13.72 7.61
N PRO A 86 -5.32 13.99 8.65
CA PRO A 86 -5.36 15.26 9.35
C PRO A 86 -4.89 16.37 8.41
N THR A 87 -5.49 17.55 8.54
CA THR A 87 -5.13 18.73 7.72
C THR A 87 -3.88 19.43 8.25
N ASN A 88 -3.63 19.36 9.56
CA ASN A 88 -2.48 19.97 10.19
C ASN A 88 -1.21 19.14 9.92
N GLY A 89 -0.16 19.79 9.44
CA GLY A 89 1.13 19.15 9.15
C GLY A 89 1.21 18.45 7.79
N ALA A 90 0.12 18.39 7.02
CA ALA A 90 0.16 17.95 5.63
C ALA A 90 0.93 18.96 4.76
N PRO A 91 1.68 18.52 3.74
CA PRO A 91 2.29 19.45 2.79
C PRO A 91 1.22 20.35 2.16
N ALA A 92 1.54 21.63 1.97
CA ALA A 92 0.59 22.61 1.41
C ALA A 92 0.05 22.18 0.04
N LEU A 93 0.86 21.46 -0.74
CA LEU A 93 0.47 20.87 -2.03
C LEU A 93 -0.71 19.90 -1.89
N CYS A 94 -0.82 19.20 -0.76
CA CYS A 94 -1.87 18.23 -0.49
C CYS A 94 -3.18 18.88 0.01
N ALA A 95 -3.22 20.21 0.15
CA ALA A 95 -4.44 20.92 0.49
C ALA A 95 -5.50 20.73 -0.61
N ASN A 96 -6.78 20.63 -0.23
CA ASN A 96 -7.91 20.47 -1.15
C ASN A 96 -7.90 19.20 -2.03
N THR A 97 -7.21 18.16 -1.59
CA THR A 97 -7.20 16.85 -2.26
C THR A 97 -8.37 15.97 -1.81
N LYS A 98 -8.61 14.86 -2.52
CA LYS A 98 -9.53 13.79 -2.11
C LYS A 98 -8.72 12.54 -1.79
N VAL A 99 -9.18 11.76 -0.80
CA VAL A 99 -8.62 10.42 -0.54
C VAL A 99 -8.94 9.50 -1.72
N THR A 100 -7.91 8.82 -2.22
CA THR A 100 -8.00 7.85 -3.32
C THR A 100 -7.65 6.44 -2.88
N GLY A 101 -7.10 6.27 -1.68
CA GLY A 101 -6.75 4.97 -1.14
C GLY A 101 -6.30 5.09 0.31
N THR A 102 -6.48 4.00 1.05
CA THR A 102 -6.10 3.87 2.45
C THR A 102 -5.58 2.47 2.71
N VAL A 103 -4.52 2.35 3.50
CA VAL A 103 -4.02 1.06 3.99
C VAL A 103 -3.54 1.20 5.42
N ASP A 104 -3.83 0.19 6.24
CA ASP A 104 -3.32 0.10 7.61
C ASP A 104 -2.08 -0.79 7.64
N VAL A 105 -1.03 -0.30 8.27
CA VAL A 105 0.25 -1.00 8.42
C VAL A 105 0.75 -0.89 9.86
N VAL A 106 1.68 -1.76 10.22
CA VAL A 106 2.45 -1.62 11.46
C VAL A 106 3.82 -1.07 11.09
N HIS A 107 4.02 0.23 11.35
CA HIS A 107 5.29 0.89 11.08
C HIS A 107 6.33 0.50 12.14
N PRO A 108 7.60 0.20 11.77
CA PRO A 108 8.62 -0.27 12.71
C PRO A 108 8.81 0.60 13.95
N SER A 109 8.74 1.93 13.77
CA SER A 109 8.99 2.89 14.86
C SER A 109 7.75 3.58 15.41
N TRP A 110 6.61 3.48 14.74
CA TRP A 110 5.39 4.23 15.13
C TRP A 110 4.23 3.30 15.52
N GLY A 111 4.39 1.99 15.33
CA GLY A 111 3.34 1.01 15.56
C GLY A 111 2.20 1.17 14.54
N PRO A 112 0.93 0.96 14.94
CA PRO A 112 -0.21 1.13 14.05
C PRO A 112 -0.17 2.47 13.32
N THR A 113 -0.23 2.41 11.99
CA THR A 113 -0.11 3.57 11.10
C THR A 113 -1.08 3.39 9.95
N ARG A 114 -1.83 4.43 9.61
CA ARG A 114 -2.66 4.48 8.40
C ARG A 114 -1.95 5.31 7.34
N VAL A 115 -1.84 4.76 6.15
CA VAL A 115 -1.27 5.44 4.98
C VAL A 115 -2.39 5.80 4.02
N PHE A 116 -2.47 7.07 3.66
CA PHE A 116 -3.45 7.62 2.74
C PHE A 116 -2.77 7.97 1.42
N THR A 117 -3.39 7.63 0.29
CA THR A 117 -3.13 8.33 -0.97
C THR A 117 -4.20 9.38 -1.18
N VAL A 118 -3.77 10.58 -1.55
CA VAL A 118 -4.66 11.70 -1.86
C VAL A 118 -4.30 12.33 -3.20
N LEU A 119 -5.31 12.78 -3.95
CA LEU A 119 -5.16 13.36 -5.28
C LEU A 119 -5.98 14.64 -5.41
N GLY A 120 -5.44 15.63 -6.12
CA GLY A 120 -6.11 16.88 -6.42
C GLY A 120 -7.39 16.68 -7.25
N LYS A 121 -8.23 17.72 -7.23
CA LYS A 121 -9.49 17.75 -7.99
C LYS A 121 -9.26 18.59 -9.25
N GLY A 122 -9.23 17.96 -10.42
CA GLY A 122 -9.04 18.68 -11.68
C GLY A 122 -8.77 17.77 -12.88
N ILE A 123 -8.49 18.38 -14.03
CA ILE A 123 -8.04 17.73 -15.26
C ILE A 123 -6.57 18.12 -15.49
N GLY A 124 -5.74 17.18 -15.95
CA GLY A 124 -4.29 17.39 -16.11
C GLY A 124 -3.50 17.12 -14.83
N PRO A 125 -2.18 17.45 -14.81
CA PRO A 125 -1.33 17.25 -13.64
C PRO A 125 -1.91 17.89 -12.37
N GLN A 126 -2.14 17.08 -11.36
CA GLN A 126 -2.67 17.45 -10.06
C GLN A 126 -1.64 17.20 -8.96
N PRO A 127 -1.75 17.96 -7.85
CA PRO A 127 -1.18 17.57 -6.58
C PRO A 127 -1.55 16.13 -6.20
N ALA A 128 -0.56 15.33 -5.82
CA ALA A 128 -0.75 13.97 -5.39
C ALA A 128 0.17 13.68 -4.21
N CYS A 129 -0.38 13.08 -3.16
CA CYS A 129 0.38 12.85 -1.95
C CYS A 129 0.14 11.48 -1.35
N ILE A 130 1.12 11.06 -0.55
CA ILE A 130 1.06 9.89 0.31
C ILE A 130 1.32 10.40 1.73
N LEU A 131 0.42 10.13 2.66
CA LEU A 131 0.49 10.61 4.03
C LEU A 131 0.46 9.41 4.97
N ALA A 132 1.46 9.28 5.84
CA ALA A 132 1.49 8.26 6.88
C ALA A 132 1.17 8.88 8.24
N VAL A 133 0.11 8.37 8.87
CA VAL A 133 -0.46 8.91 10.10
C VAL A 133 -0.43 7.84 11.17
N ASP A 134 0.18 8.15 12.32
CA ASP A 134 0.27 7.20 13.43
C ASP A 134 -1.05 7.10 14.24
N GLY A 135 -1.07 6.20 15.22
CA GLY A 135 -2.18 6.02 16.16
C GLY A 135 -2.54 7.24 17.01
N THR A 136 -1.69 8.28 17.03
CA THR A 136 -2.00 9.56 17.71
C THR A 136 -2.73 10.55 16.79
N GLY A 137 -2.86 10.23 15.50
CA GLY A 137 -3.40 11.14 14.49
C GLY A 137 -2.37 12.14 13.96
N THR A 138 -1.07 11.90 14.18
CA THR A 138 0.01 12.79 13.70
C THR A 138 0.54 12.30 12.36
N ILE A 139 0.72 13.19 11.38
CA ILE A 139 1.46 12.89 10.16
C ILE A 139 2.94 12.73 10.52
N ARG A 140 3.47 11.52 10.36
CA ARG A 140 4.87 11.20 10.67
C ARG A 140 5.76 11.22 9.44
N TRP A 141 5.18 11.00 8.27
CA TRP A 141 5.88 11.07 7.00
C TRP A 141 4.93 11.44 5.88
N SER A 142 5.44 12.12 4.87
CA SER A 142 4.69 12.46 3.68
C SER A 142 5.56 12.43 2.43
N PHE A 143 4.91 12.12 1.32
CA PHE A 143 5.44 12.28 -0.02
C PHE A 143 4.46 13.14 -0.81
N ALA A 144 4.97 14.10 -1.58
CA ALA A 144 4.15 15.00 -2.38
C ALA A 144 4.74 15.15 -3.78
N ASP A 145 3.88 15.08 -4.78
CA ASP A 145 4.19 15.23 -6.20
C ASP A 145 3.13 16.15 -6.83
N ASN A 146 3.49 16.86 -7.89
CA ASN A 146 2.58 17.71 -8.67
C ASN A 146 2.18 17.08 -10.01
N ASN A 147 2.58 15.83 -10.26
CA ASN A 147 2.38 15.12 -11.52
C ASN A 147 1.38 13.95 -11.42
N GLY A 148 0.46 13.95 -10.46
CA GLY A 148 -0.61 12.95 -10.44
C GLY A 148 -1.72 13.36 -11.39
N GLU A 149 -2.05 12.59 -12.42
CA GLU A 149 -3.12 12.98 -13.34
C GLU A 149 -4.35 12.09 -13.19
N SER A 150 -4.36 10.94 -13.86
CA SER A 150 -5.55 10.09 -13.97
C SER A 150 -5.58 8.94 -12.96
N ARG A 151 -4.44 8.64 -12.33
CA ARG A 151 -4.31 7.55 -11.37
C ARG A 151 -3.37 7.92 -10.23
N TRP A 152 -3.81 7.61 -9.02
CA TRP A 152 -3.03 7.70 -7.78
C TRP A 152 -3.70 6.79 -6.74
N ALA A 153 -3.34 5.51 -6.72
CA ALA A 153 -4.06 4.51 -5.94
C ALA A 153 -3.11 3.52 -5.28
N MET A 154 -3.42 3.17 -4.03
CA MET A 154 -2.79 2.04 -3.34
C MET A 154 -3.10 0.72 -4.04
N ALA A 155 -2.13 -0.19 -4.05
CA ALA A 155 -2.38 -1.58 -4.43
C ALA A 155 -3.40 -2.23 -3.47
N ALA A 156 -4.25 -3.11 -4.01
CA ALA A 156 -5.37 -3.70 -3.28
C ALA A 156 -4.93 -4.56 -2.08
N SER A 157 -3.74 -5.18 -2.14
CA SER A 157 -3.20 -6.01 -1.06
C SER A 157 -1.88 -5.45 -0.53
N ALA A 158 -1.84 -4.16 -0.22
CA ALA A 158 -0.73 -3.57 0.51
C ALA A 158 -0.90 -3.79 2.03
N PRO A 159 0.20 -3.94 2.80
CA PRO A 159 1.54 -4.22 2.32
C PRO A 159 1.65 -5.66 1.80
N ASP A 160 2.63 -5.93 0.95
CA ASP A 160 2.92 -7.27 0.46
C ASP A 160 3.66 -8.11 1.51
N SER A 161 3.96 -9.37 1.18
CA SER A 161 4.70 -10.26 2.09
C SER A 161 6.13 -9.81 2.41
N ASN A 162 6.68 -8.85 1.65
CA ASN A 162 7.97 -8.22 1.91
C ASN A 162 7.83 -6.88 2.67
N ASN A 163 6.62 -6.57 3.15
CA ASN A 163 6.26 -5.33 3.81
C ASN A 163 6.38 -4.08 2.91
N ASN A 164 6.38 -4.26 1.59
CA ASN A 164 6.36 -3.17 0.63
C ASN A 164 4.92 -2.73 0.37
N MET A 165 4.72 -1.42 0.25
CA MET A 165 3.47 -0.87 -0.28
C MET A 165 3.71 -0.30 -1.68
N PHE A 166 2.65 -0.24 -2.48
CA PHE A 166 2.74 0.22 -3.84
C PHE A 166 1.65 1.23 -4.15
N VAL A 167 2.05 2.34 -4.78
CA VAL A 167 1.13 3.32 -5.33
C VAL A 167 1.26 3.31 -6.84
N THR A 168 0.16 2.99 -7.52
CA THR A 168 0.07 3.13 -8.97
C THR A 168 -0.25 4.59 -9.29
N TYR A 169 0.52 5.18 -10.19
CA TYR A 169 0.33 6.55 -10.66
C TYR A 169 0.30 6.63 -12.18
N ASN A 170 -0.25 7.71 -12.73
CA ASN A 170 -0.15 8.02 -14.15
C ASN A 170 0.08 9.53 -14.30
N PRO A 171 1.25 9.96 -14.84
CA PRO A 171 1.57 11.36 -15.07
C PRO A 171 1.21 11.85 -16.49
N GLY A 172 0.39 11.09 -17.23
CA GLY A 172 -0.30 11.52 -18.45
C GLY A 172 -0.13 10.64 -19.68
N ARG A 173 0.86 9.74 -19.70
CA ARG A 173 1.08 8.84 -20.85
C ARG A 173 1.05 7.37 -20.48
N TYR A 174 1.92 6.95 -19.57
CA TYR A 174 1.98 5.57 -19.11
C TYR A 174 1.81 5.48 -17.60
N ASP A 175 1.28 4.36 -17.14
CA ASP A 175 1.24 4.07 -15.72
C ASP A 175 2.68 3.88 -15.18
N GLY A 176 2.84 4.13 -13.89
CA GLY A 176 4.05 3.86 -13.14
C GLY A 176 3.74 3.40 -11.73
N ILE A 177 4.76 2.88 -11.06
CA ILE A 177 4.68 2.32 -9.71
C ILE A 177 5.67 3.05 -8.80
N ILE A 178 5.16 3.57 -7.68
CA ILE A 178 5.97 3.99 -6.54
C ILE A 178 5.97 2.83 -5.55
N VAL A 179 7.15 2.38 -5.15
CA VAL A 179 7.32 1.37 -4.11
C VAL A 179 7.72 2.07 -2.83
N LEU A 180 7.05 1.78 -1.72
CA LEU A 180 7.36 2.32 -0.40
C LEU A 180 7.77 1.18 0.52
N HIS A 181 9.02 1.22 0.99
CA HIS A 181 9.51 0.31 2.02
C HIS A 181 9.60 1.05 3.37
N PRO A 182 9.01 0.52 4.45
CA PRO A 182 9.13 1.10 5.77
C PRO A 182 10.60 1.15 6.24
N THR A 183 10.99 2.24 6.87
CA THR A 183 12.28 2.46 7.52
C THR A 183 12.05 2.88 8.97
N ALA A 184 13.13 3.11 9.72
CA ALA A 184 12.98 3.62 11.10
C ALA A 184 12.31 5.01 11.14
N ASP A 185 12.53 5.83 10.11
CA ASP A 185 12.13 7.24 10.07
C ASP A 185 10.96 7.52 9.11
N GLY A 186 10.46 6.50 8.42
CA GLY A 186 9.28 6.61 7.57
C GLY A 186 9.28 5.62 6.43
N PHE A 187 9.18 6.11 5.20
CA PHE A 187 9.17 5.24 4.03
C PHE A 187 10.25 5.67 3.05
N SER A 188 11.07 4.71 2.61
CA SER A 188 12.00 4.93 1.51
C SER A 188 11.29 4.61 0.20
N PRO A 189 11.17 5.57 -0.74
CA PRO A 189 10.78 5.23 -2.10
C PRO A 189 11.87 4.36 -2.74
N ILE A 190 11.47 3.33 -3.47
CA ILE A 190 12.37 2.42 -4.20
C ILE A 190 12.05 2.49 -5.69
N GLY A 191 13.08 2.60 -6.53
CA GLY A 191 12.93 2.81 -7.95
C GLY A 191 14.20 3.21 -8.68
N ALA A 192 14.10 3.31 -10.00
CA ALA A 192 15.11 3.96 -10.84
C ALA A 192 14.72 5.41 -11.12
N ASP A 193 15.69 6.26 -11.48
CA ASP A 193 15.44 7.66 -11.82
C ASP A 193 14.96 7.77 -13.27
N TYR A 194 13.79 8.38 -13.48
CA TYR A 194 13.28 8.64 -14.83
C TYR A 194 13.90 9.90 -15.46
N ALA A 195 14.47 10.84 -14.68
CA ALA A 195 15.17 11.99 -15.27
C ALA A 195 16.03 12.86 -14.32
N THR A 196 15.69 13.00 -13.03
CA THR A 196 16.39 13.78 -11.97
C THR A 196 15.49 13.89 -10.71
N GLY A 197 14.70 12.86 -10.37
CA GLY A 197 13.61 12.96 -9.38
C GLY A 197 13.35 11.67 -8.59
N PRO A 198 12.42 11.70 -7.61
CA PRO A 198 12.27 10.62 -6.62
C PRO A 198 12.08 9.24 -7.26
N LEU A 199 12.76 8.25 -6.68
CA LEU A 199 12.88 6.86 -7.13
C LEU A 199 11.49 6.23 -7.40
N ARG A 200 11.13 6.03 -8.68
CA ARG A 200 9.84 5.46 -9.13
C ARG A 200 9.98 4.72 -10.45
N TYR A 201 9.20 3.67 -10.65
CA TYR A 201 9.18 2.93 -11.91
C TYR A 201 8.16 3.57 -12.87
N TYR A 202 8.56 3.83 -14.11
CA TYR A 202 7.69 4.42 -15.12
C TYR A 202 7.51 3.48 -16.32
N TYR A 203 6.37 3.61 -17.01
CA TYR A 203 5.92 2.64 -17.99
C TYR A 203 5.90 1.22 -17.40
N ALA A 204 5.32 1.13 -16.20
CA ALA A 204 5.40 -0.05 -15.36
C ALA A 204 4.01 -0.41 -14.79
N GLU A 205 3.78 -1.70 -14.64
CA GLU A 205 2.57 -2.26 -14.03
C GLU A 205 2.93 -3.25 -12.91
N LEU A 206 2.09 -3.31 -11.87
CA LEU A 206 2.19 -4.31 -10.83
C LEU A 206 1.72 -5.67 -11.35
N GLN A 207 2.47 -6.72 -11.04
CA GLN A 207 2.07 -8.10 -11.22
C GLN A 207 1.94 -8.79 -9.87
N GLY A 208 0.82 -9.47 -9.66
CA GLY A 208 0.55 -10.21 -8.43
C GLY A 208 -0.51 -9.56 -7.54
N PRO A 209 -0.50 -9.87 -6.23
CA PRO A 209 0.55 -10.64 -5.55
C PRO A 209 0.56 -12.10 -6.01
N ASP A 210 1.72 -12.76 -5.97
CA ASP A 210 1.83 -14.19 -6.25
C ASP A 210 1.37 -15.04 -5.05
N ALA A 211 1.52 -16.37 -5.13
CA ALA A 211 1.12 -17.28 -4.06
C ALA A 211 1.86 -17.05 -2.72
N SER A 212 3.02 -16.36 -2.75
CA SER A 212 3.76 -15.96 -1.54
C SER A 212 3.30 -14.61 -0.98
N GLY A 213 2.35 -13.94 -1.64
CA GLY A 213 1.91 -12.61 -1.27
C GLY A 213 2.82 -11.49 -1.77
N ALA A 214 3.83 -11.78 -2.60
CA ALA A 214 4.80 -10.81 -3.10
C ALA A 214 4.35 -10.22 -4.45
N TYR A 215 4.56 -8.92 -4.65
CA TYR A 215 4.38 -8.31 -5.96
C TYR A 215 5.69 -8.30 -6.77
N ALA A 216 5.56 -8.39 -8.08
CA ALA A 216 6.58 -8.07 -9.06
C ALA A 216 6.19 -6.81 -9.84
N ILE A 217 7.17 -6.19 -10.52
CA ILE A 217 6.95 -5.01 -11.36
C ILE A 217 7.30 -5.41 -12.79
N LYS A 218 6.34 -5.34 -13.71
CA LYS A 218 6.66 -5.44 -15.13
C LYS A 218 6.95 -4.04 -15.66
N GLU A 219 8.21 -3.78 -15.94
CA GLU A 219 8.67 -2.53 -16.52
C GLU A 219 8.79 -2.68 -18.05
N SER A 220 8.25 -1.72 -18.78
CA SER A 220 8.29 -1.70 -20.24
C SER A 220 9.17 -0.57 -20.75
N SER A 221 9.78 -0.78 -21.91
CA SER A 221 10.56 0.21 -22.65
C SER A 221 10.15 0.16 -24.11
N ASN A 222 10.13 1.31 -24.78
CA ASN A 222 9.86 1.39 -26.21
C ASN A 222 11.11 1.89 -26.93
N ASP A 223 11.64 1.08 -27.84
CA ASP A 223 12.69 1.53 -28.74
C ASP A 223 12.07 2.52 -29.74
N CYS A 224 12.47 3.79 -29.71
CA CYS A 224 11.88 4.84 -30.53
C CYS A 224 12.55 4.99 -31.91
N GLU A 225 13.21 3.95 -32.41
CA GLU A 225 13.83 3.95 -33.74
C GLU A 225 12.94 3.25 -34.79
N PRO A 226 12.57 3.89 -35.93
CA PRO A 226 12.82 5.30 -36.31
C PRO A 226 11.81 6.28 -35.70
N SER A 227 10.77 5.79 -35.02
CA SER A 227 9.85 6.63 -34.26
C SER A 227 9.24 5.84 -33.11
N CYS A 228 8.80 6.52 -32.05
CA CYS A 228 8.10 5.85 -30.94
C CYS A 228 6.78 5.17 -31.36
N ALA A 229 6.20 5.53 -32.50
CA ALA A 229 4.98 4.89 -33.01
C ALA A 229 5.27 3.61 -33.80
N GLY A 230 6.43 3.52 -34.46
CA GLY A 230 6.91 2.34 -35.18
C GLY A 230 7.87 1.46 -34.37
N GLY A 231 8.13 1.85 -33.13
CA GLY A 231 9.05 1.22 -32.21
C GLY A 231 8.63 -0.16 -31.71
N THR A 232 9.58 -0.90 -31.15
CA THR A 232 9.29 -2.17 -30.47
C THR A 232 9.23 -1.95 -28.97
N VAL A 233 8.10 -2.35 -28.36
CA VAL A 233 7.97 -2.40 -26.91
C VAL A 233 8.56 -3.69 -26.38
N THR A 234 9.52 -3.57 -25.47
CA THR A 234 10.08 -4.67 -24.69
C THR A 234 9.66 -4.54 -23.24
N SER A 235 9.62 -5.64 -22.51
CA SER A 235 9.30 -5.64 -21.08
C SER A 235 10.23 -6.57 -20.31
N LYS A 236 10.49 -6.24 -19.05
CA LYS A 236 11.21 -7.10 -18.09
C LYS A 236 10.40 -7.19 -16.79
N ILE A 237 10.54 -8.32 -16.09
CA ILE A 237 9.92 -8.53 -14.78
C ILE A 237 10.97 -8.27 -13.72
N LEU A 238 10.73 -7.27 -12.88
CA LEU A 238 11.54 -6.96 -11.73
C LEU A 238 10.95 -7.63 -10.49
N ARG A 239 11.82 -8.24 -9.68
CA ARG A 239 11.46 -8.92 -8.43
C ARG A 239 12.27 -8.36 -7.28
N TRP A 240 11.66 -8.38 -6.10
CA TRP A 240 12.31 -7.94 -4.87
C TRP A 240 13.47 -8.86 -4.49
N ASN A 241 14.64 -8.30 -4.22
CA ASN A 241 15.83 -9.05 -3.76
C ASN A 241 16.18 -8.81 -2.28
N GLY A 242 15.31 -8.14 -1.52
CA GLY A 242 15.56 -7.72 -0.15
C GLY A 242 15.92 -6.23 0.00
N SER A 243 16.28 -5.53 -1.07
CA SER A 243 16.59 -4.10 -1.03
C SER A 243 16.08 -3.29 -2.21
N SER A 244 15.89 -3.92 -3.37
CA SER A 244 15.43 -3.27 -4.60
C SER A 244 14.71 -4.26 -5.52
N TYR A 245 14.05 -3.74 -6.56
CA TYR A 245 13.47 -4.55 -7.63
C TYR A 245 14.46 -4.69 -8.79
N VAL A 246 14.85 -5.93 -9.08
CA VAL A 246 15.85 -6.29 -10.10
C VAL A 246 15.30 -7.33 -11.07
N GLY A 247 15.72 -7.29 -12.33
CA GLY A 247 15.24 -8.15 -13.41
C GLY A 247 16.29 -9.08 -13.98
#